data_AF-A0A1M4XYU3-F1
#
_entry.id   AF-A0A1M4XYU3-F1
#
_cell.length_a   1.000
_cell.length_b   1.000
_cell.length_c   1.000
_cell.angle_alpha   90.00
_cell.angle_beta   90.00
_cell.angle_gamma   90.00
#
_symmetry.space_group_name_H-M   'P 1'
#
loop_
_entity.id
_entity.type
_entity.pdbx_description
1 polymer ?
#
loop_
_entity_poly.entity_id
_entity_poly.type
_entity_poly.pdbx_seq_one_letter_code
_entity_poly.pdbx_strand_id
1 'polypeptide(L)'
;MVRRSYRQDGKVKHETIANVSKLPMEAIEALSLALSNKPVIEAGADFEILDAKRLGAVRLLHTLARNEGLVRALDVDSRDRVHLRLALAMIIA
;
A
#
# COMPACT_ATOMS: atom_id res chain seq x y z
N MET A 1 15.72 -10.51 -19.23
CA MET A 1 15.66 -11.87 -19.83
C MET A 1 16.22 -12.85 -18.82
N VAL A 2 15.44 -13.88 -18.46
CA VAL A 2 15.93 -14.96 -17.58
C VAL A 2 16.50 -16.05 -18.46
N ARG A 3 17.77 -16.37 -18.28
CA ARG A 3 18.48 -17.41 -19.02
C ARG A 3 19.21 -18.34 -18.06
N ARG A 4 19.35 -19.61 -18.43
CA ARG A 4 20.22 -20.55 -17.72
C ARG A 4 21.20 -21.21 -18.68
N SER A 5 22.37 -21.55 -18.16
CA SER A 5 23.35 -22.39 -18.84
C SER A 5 23.28 -23.79 -18.23
N TYR A 6 23.25 -24.82 -19.07
CA TYR A 6 23.23 -26.22 -18.64
C TYR A 6 24.20 -27.05 -19.47
N ARG A 7 24.64 -28.20 -18.95
CA ARG A 7 25.48 -29.14 -19.70
C ARG A 7 24.65 -30.30 -20.20
N GLN A 8 24.82 -30.64 -21.48
CA GLN A 8 24.23 -31.80 -22.11
C GLN A 8 25.25 -32.41 -23.07
N ASP A 9 25.50 -33.72 -22.94
CA ASP A 9 26.46 -34.46 -23.76
C ASP A 9 27.85 -33.82 -23.81
N GLY A 10 28.34 -33.37 -22.65
CA GLY A 10 29.65 -32.71 -22.51
C GLY A 10 29.72 -31.28 -23.04
N LYS A 11 28.64 -30.73 -23.61
CA LYS A 11 28.60 -29.36 -24.16
C LYS A 11 27.79 -28.41 -23.27
N VAL A 12 28.25 -27.17 -23.14
CA VAL A 12 27.49 -26.09 -22.49
C VAL A 12 26.45 -25.56 -23.47
N LYS A 13 25.19 -25.53 -23.06
CA LYS A 13 24.04 -24.99 -23.80
C LYS A 13 23.41 -23.83 -23.02
N HIS A 14 22.77 -22.91 -23.73
CA HIS A 14 22.03 -21.79 -23.17
C HIS A 14 20.54 -21.93 -23.49
N GLU A 15 19.69 -21.73 -22.49
CA GLU A 15 18.24 -21.75 -22.62
C GLU A 15 17.65 -20.45 -22.09
N THR A 16 16.72 -19.88 -22.85
CA THR A 16 15.92 -18.74 -22.40
C THR A 16 14.70 -19.26 -21.65
N ILE A 17 14.62 -18.99 -20.35
CA ILE A 17 13.51 -19.45 -19.50
C ILE A 17 12.31 -18.51 -19.65
N ALA A 18 12.56 -17.20 -19.65
CA ALA A 18 11.50 -16.20 -19.72
C ALA A 18 11.98 -14.87 -20.32
N ASN A 19 11.13 -14.25 -21.12
CA ASN A 19 11.28 -12.86 -21.52
C ASN A 19 10.40 -11.97 -20.63
N VAL A 20 11.05 -11.09 -19.86
CA VAL A 20 10.40 -10.16 -18.93
C VAL A 20 10.11 -8.79 -19.55
N SER A 21 10.51 -8.55 -20.81
CA SER A 21 10.33 -7.25 -21.48
C SER A 21 8.87 -6.93 -21.85
N LYS A 22 7.97 -7.90 -21.73
CA LYS A 22 6.53 -7.73 -21.99
C LYS A 22 5.71 -7.51 -20.72
N LEU A 23 6.36 -7.49 -19.56
CA LEU A 23 5.68 -7.20 -18.32
C LEU A 23 5.26 -5.72 -18.28
N PRO A 24 4.16 -5.37 -17.58
CA PRO A 24 3.83 -3.98 -17.26
C PRO A 24 5.01 -3.28 -16.56
N MET A 25 5.09 -1.96 -16.70
CA MET A 25 6.24 -1.19 -16.20
C MET A 25 6.41 -1.36 -14.69
N GLU A 26 5.31 -1.40 -13.96
CA GLU A 26 5.26 -1.56 -12.50
C GLU A 26 5.88 -2.90 -12.07
N ALA A 27 5.66 -3.96 -12.84
CA ALA A 27 6.25 -5.27 -12.59
C ALA A 27 7.74 -5.32 -12.93
N ILE A 28 8.18 -4.57 -13.95
CA ILE A 28 9.61 -4.41 -14.28
C ILE A 28 10.33 -3.67 -13.16
N GLU A 29 9.73 -2.61 -12.62
CA GLU A 29 10.30 -1.83 -11.51
C GLU A 29 10.46 -2.66 -10.24
N ALA A 30 9.42 -3.40 -9.84
CA ALA A 30 9.48 -4.29 -8.69
C ALA A 30 10.56 -5.38 -8.85
N LEU A 31 10.63 -5.98 -10.03
CA LEU A 31 11.66 -6.98 -10.36
C LEU A 31 13.07 -6.36 -10.33
N SER A 32 13.23 -5.15 -10.84
CA SER A 32 14.52 -4.44 -10.83
C SER A 32 14.97 -4.12 -9.41
N LEU A 33 14.05 -3.76 -8.52
CA LEU A 33 14.32 -3.51 -7.11
C LEU A 33 14.78 -4.79 -6.40
N ALA A 34 14.03 -5.89 -6.61
CA ALA A 34 14.35 -7.21 -6.07
C ALA A 34 15.74 -7.70 -6.49
N LEU A 35 16.06 -7.57 -7.79
CA LEU A 35 17.36 -7.98 -8.34
C LEU A 35 18.51 -7.10 -7.88
N SER A 36 18.24 -5.86 -7.43
CA SER A 36 19.26 -4.92 -6.94
C SER A 36 19.63 -5.15 -5.47
N ASN A 37 19.19 -6.25 -4.85
CA ASN A 37 19.28 -6.49 -3.39
C ASN A 37 18.69 -5.34 -2.56
N LYS A 38 17.78 -4.55 -3.13
CA LYS A 38 17.01 -3.58 -2.38
C LYS A 38 15.78 -4.29 -1.82
N PRO A 39 15.40 -4.03 -0.55
CA PRO A 39 14.17 -4.60 -0.01
C PRO A 39 13.02 -4.13 -0.90
N VAL A 40 12.33 -5.08 -1.53
CA VAL A 40 11.00 -4.83 -2.09
C VAL A 40 10.09 -4.75 -0.89
N ILE A 41 9.88 -3.53 -0.42
CA ILE A 41 9.01 -3.28 0.72
C ILE A 41 7.59 -3.57 0.25
N GLU A 42 6.95 -4.56 0.87
CA GLU A 42 5.54 -4.83 0.67
C GLU A 42 4.73 -3.58 1.07
N ALA A 43 3.70 -3.22 0.31
CA ALA A 43 2.85 -2.09 0.66
C ALA A 43 2.25 -2.31 2.07
N GLY A 44 2.76 -1.58 3.07
CA GLY A 44 2.41 -1.79 4.48
C GLY A 44 3.59 -2.10 5.41
N ALA A 45 4.73 -2.58 4.89
CA ALA A 45 5.83 -3.08 5.71
C ALA A 45 6.73 -2.01 6.34
N ASP A 46 6.73 -0.78 5.80
CA ASP A 46 7.53 0.36 6.31
C ASP A 46 6.70 1.40 7.08
N PHE A 47 5.50 1.03 7.55
CA PHE A 47 4.73 1.92 8.41
C PHE A 47 5.04 1.61 9.88
N GLU A 48 5.66 2.58 10.55
CA GLU A 48 5.77 2.57 12.00
C GLU A 48 4.50 3.18 12.61
N ILE A 49 3.85 2.46 13.52
CA ILE A 49 2.77 3.01 14.33
C ILE A 49 3.40 3.94 15.36
N LEU A 50 3.46 5.23 15.05
CA LEU A 50 4.04 6.25 15.94
C LEU A 50 3.15 6.55 17.17
N ASP A 51 1.84 6.38 17.02
CA ASP A 51 0.86 6.53 18.10
C ASP A 51 -0.39 5.70 17.83
N ALA A 52 -0.99 5.15 18.88
CA ALA A 52 -2.19 4.34 18.81
C ALA A 52 -3.23 4.89 19.79
N LYS A 53 -4.30 5.45 19.24
CA LYS A 53 -5.43 5.89 20.07
C LYS A 53 -6.19 4.69 20.61
N ARG A 54 -6.65 4.80 21.86
CA ARG A 54 -7.58 3.81 22.44
C ARG A 54 -8.83 3.74 21.56
N LEU A 55 -8.98 2.63 20.83
CA LEU A 55 -10.10 2.38 19.91
C LEU A 55 -11.46 2.67 20.57
N GLY A 56 -11.62 2.33 21.86
CA GLY A 56 -12.83 2.61 22.62
C GLY A 56 -13.14 4.10 22.76
N ALA A 57 -12.14 4.94 23.04
CA ALA A 57 -12.33 6.39 23.18
C ALA A 57 -12.68 7.04 21.84
N VAL A 58 -11.96 6.66 20.78
CA VAL A 58 -12.25 7.12 19.40
C VAL A 58 -13.68 6.72 18.98
N ARG A 59 -14.09 5.48 19.27
CA ARG A 59 -15.43 4.98 18.95
C ARG A 59 -16.52 5.69 19.75
N LEU A 60 -16.28 5.99 21.03
CA LEU A 60 -17.22 6.75 21.87
C LEU A 60 -17.41 8.16 21.32
N LEU A 61 -16.31 8.89 21.08
CA LEU A 61 -16.36 10.26 20.56
C LEU A 61 -17.00 10.32 19.18
N HIS A 62 -16.69 9.36 18.29
CA HIS A 62 -17.35 9.26 17.00
C HIS A 62 -18.87 9.00 17.13
N THR A 63 -19.28 8.17 18.09
CA THR A 63 -20.69 7.89 18.35
C THR A 63 -21.41 9.12 18.90
N LEU A 64 -20.79 9.85 19.84
CA LEU A 64 -21.31 11.12 20.36
C LEU A 64 -21.41 12.17 19.25
N ALA A 65 -20.38 12.34 18.42
CA ALA A 65 -20.40 13.27 17.29
C ALA A 65 -21.56 13.01 16.32
N ARG A 66 -21.90 11.73 16.10
CA ARG A 66 -23.03 11.35 15.26
C ARG A 66 -24.38 11.64 15.93
N ASN A 67 -24.49 11.36 17.23
CA ASN A 67 -25.73 11.53 17.98
C ASN A 67 -26.07 13.00 18.23
N GLU A 68 -25.08 13.80 18.63
CA GLU A 68 -25.21 15.23 18.93
C GLU A 68 -25.25 16.11 17.67
N GLY A 69 -25.21 15.51 16.47
CA GLY A 69 -25.36 16.24 15.22
C GLY A 69 -24.12 16.98 14.73
N LEU A 70 -22.95 16.78 15.35
CA LEU A 70 -21.68 17.34 14.88
C LEU A 70 -21.37 16.92 13.44
N VAL A 71 -21.65 15.66 13.08
CA VAL A 71 -21.50 15.18 11.69
C VAL A 71 -22.35 15.99 10.72
N ARG A 72 -23.58 16.35 11.12
CA ARG A 72 -24.49 17.15 10.29
C ARG A 72 -24.09 18.62 10.24
N ALA A 73 -23.54 19.17 11.32
CA ALA A 73 -23.03 20.53 11.37
C ALA A 73 -21.78 20.74 10.50
N LEU A 74 -20.95 19.70 10.37
CA LEU A 74 -19.75 19.69 9.54
C LEU A 74 -20.02 19.29 8.08
N ASP A 75 -21.21 18.76 7.78
CA ASP A 75 -21.63 18.35 6.43
C ASP A 75 -22.12 19.57 5.63
N VAL A 76 -21.22 20.53 5.42
CA VAL A 76 -21.45 21.70 4.57
C VAL A 76 -21.15 21.25 3.13
N ASP A 77 -22.19 20.84 2.40
CA ASP A 77 -22.18 20.48 0.96
C ASP A 77 -21.31 19.26 0.56
N SER A 78 -21.79 18.04 0.84
CA SER A 78 -21.09 16.80 0.53
C SER A 78 -21.24 16.31 -0.91
N ARG A 79 -20.51 16.95 -1.83
CA ARG A 79 -20.01 16.22 -3.01
C ARG A 79 -18.71 15.48 -2.69
N ASP A 80 -18.00 15.87 -1.63
CA ASP A 80 -16.76 15.25 -1.21
C ASP A 80 -16.75 14.86 0.29
N ARG A 81 -16.91 13.56 0.54
CA ARG A 81 -16.91 12.99 1.90
C ARG A 81 -15.51 12.92 2.54
N VAL A 82 -14.46 13.24 1.78
CA VAL A 82 -13.08 13.21 2.29
C VAL A 82 -12.87 14.32 3.32
N HIS A 83 -13.36 15.54 3.06
CA HIS A 83 -13.18 16.68 3.96
C HIS A 83 -13.87 16.48 5.31
N LEU A 84 -15.10 15.95 5.30
CA LEU A 84 -15.84 15.61 6.52
C LEU A 84 -15.09 14.57 7.37
N ARG A 85 -14.55 13.53 6.73
CA ARG A 85 -13.76 12.50 7.41
C ARG A 85 -12.48 13.06 8.01
N LEU A 86 -11.80 13.95 7.28
CA LEU A 86 -10.59 14.61 7.77
C LEU A 86 -10.90 15.53 8.97
N ALA A 87 -11.98 16.30 8.90
CA ALA A 87 -12.42 17.18 9.99
C ALA A 87 -12.77 16.39 11.25
N LEU A 88 -13.55 15.30 11.12
CA LEU A 88 -13.86 14.42 12.24
C LEU A 88 -12.61 13.73 12.80
N ALA A 89 -11.68 13.33 11.94
CA ALA A 89 -10.41 12.77 12.37
C ALA A 89 -9.61 13.79 13.18
N MET A 90 -9.53 15.07 12.79
CA MET A 90 -8.80 16.08 13.56
C MET A 90 -9.42 16.40 14.93
N ILE A 91 -10.73 16.23 15.09
CA ILE A 91 -11.44 16.49 16.36
C ILE A 91 -11.30 15.31 17.33
N ILE A 92 -11.26 14.09 16.81
CA ILE A 92 -11.27 12.85 17.61
C ILE A 92 -9.84 12.27 17.76
N ALA A 93 -8.98 12.48 16.76
CA ALA A 93 -7.56 12.12 16.76
C ALA A 93 -6.69 13.24 17.35
#